data_AF-C0XSE1-F1
#
_entry.id   AF-C0XSE1-F1
#
_cell.length_a   1.000
_cell.length_b   1.000
_cell.length_c   1.000
_cell.angle_alpha   90.00
_cell.angle_beta   90.00
_cell.angle_gamma   90.00
#
_symmetry.space_group_name_H-M   'P 1'
#
loop_
_entity.id
_entity.type
_entity.pdbx_description
1 polymer ?
#
loop_
_entity_poly.entity_id
_entity_poly.type
_entity_poly.pdbx_seq_one_letter_code
_entity_poly.pdbx_strand_id
1 'polypeptide(L)'
;MDVVGPRANSEIMALARQASADQVSLDDAAASELRASQSSQLVAEAERLCGTDDTGRPPSSCNVDYADGDLPAGSADVDAMIDQVRAATVAAAGQLPEDSVDLVVSQAIDAVALAPVDVESIALDDAPAADLDSARDLLRREYALEYGIGLATAWADDALLARIDDLRRASDARREALTAALQPTGEVPQPLAGYELSESGTPTDSASAAALVQRLNADLVTQWHHAAAGAKDAQWRDAAIRLAAHAQRG
;
A
#
# COMPACT_ATOMS: atom_id res chain seq x y z
N MET A 1 -34.21 25.93 3.23
CA MET A 1 -33.44 26.53 2.13
C MET A 1 -32.64 25.41 1.53
N ASP A 2 -32.87 25.09 0.26
CA ASP A 2 -32.10 24.06 -0.44
C ASP A 2 -30.62 24.45 -0.40
N VAL A 3 -29.82 23.63 0.26
CA VAL A 3 -28.37 23.85 0.42
C VAL A 3 -27.71 23.40 -0.89
N VAL A 4 -27.71 24.32 -1.86
CA VAL A 4 -27.02 24.18 -3.15
C VAL A 4 -25.56 24.57 -2.92
N GLY A 5 -24.74 23.60 -2.55
CA GLY A 5 -23.29 23.74 -2.33
C GLY A 5 -22.57 22.41 -2.51
N PRO A 6 -21.24 22.40 -2.70
CA PRO A 6 -20.47 21.16 -2.78
C PRO A 6 -20.69 20.34 -1.50
N ARG A 7 -20.66 19.01 -1.64
CA ARG A 7 -20.84 18.05 -0.56
C ARG A 7 -19.60 17.18 -0.46
N ALA A 8 -19.31 16.73 0.76
CA ALA A 8 -18.25 15.77 1.00
C ALA A 8 -18.44 14.53 0.12
N ASN A 9 -17.35 14.01 -0.43
CA ASN A 9 -17.38 12.82 -1.27
C ASN A 9 -17.94 11.63 -0.46
N SER A 10 -19.02 11.02 -0.94
CA SER A 10 -19.74 9.99 -0.19
C SER A 10 -18.93 8.72 0.05
N GLU A 11 -18.09 8.34 -0.91
CA GLU A 11 -17.24 7.14 -0.80
C GLU A 11 -16.15 7.33 0.25
N ILE A 12 -15.46 8.48 0.22
CA ILE A 12 -14.45 8.82 1.23
C ILE A 12 -15.09 8.91 2.61
N MET A 13 -16.27 9.50 2.72
CA MET A 13 -16.98 9.57 3.99
C MET A 13 -17.48 8.21 4.48
N ALA A 14 -17.85 7.30 3.59
CA ALA A 14 -18.21 5.93 3.98
C ALA A 14 -17.00 5.20 4.56
N LEU A 15 -15.83 5.31 3.92
CA LEU A 15 -14.56 4.76 4.44
C LEU A 15 -14.18 5.38 5.78
N ALA A 16 -14.34 6.70 5.94
CA ALA A 16 -14.02 7.42 7.17
C ALA A 16 -14.90 6.96 8.34
N ARG A 17 -16.21 6.82 8.11
CA ARG A 17 -17.16 6.29 9.11
C ARG A 17 -16.85 4.85 9.47
N GLN A 18 -16.49 4.01 8.49
CA GLN A 18 -16.09 2.64 8.79
C GLN A 18 -14.84 2.61 9.67
N ALA A 19 -13.81 3.41 9.34
CA ALA A 19 -12.61 3.52 10.16
C ALA A 19 -12.92 4.00 11.59
N SER A 20 -13.83 4.96 11.75
CA SER A 20 -14.30 5.40 13.06
C SER A 20 -15.05 4.28 13.82
N ALA A 21 -15.84 3.45 13.14
CA ALA A 21 -16.54 2.34 13.77
C ALA A 21 -15.59 1.22 14.22
N ASP A 22 -14.60 0.90 13.38
CA ASP A 22 -13.57 -0.10 13.67
C ASP A 22 -12.73 0.33 14.87
N GLN A 23 -12.30 1.61 14.92
CA GLN A 23 -11.57 2.15 16.07
C GLN A 23 -12.28 1.86 17.40
N VAL A 24 -13.60 2.06 17.46
CA VAL A 24 -14.39 1.90 18.69
C VAL A 24 -14.62 0.42 19.04
N SER A 25 -14.67 -0.44 18.02
CA SER A 25 -15.04 -1.85 18.18
C SER A 25 -13.83 -2.77 18.42
N LEU A 26 -12.63 -2.35 18.01
CA LEU A 26 -11.41 -3.14 18.14
C LEU A 26 -10.79 -3.03 19.54
N ASP A 27 -10.48 -4.19 20.14
CA ASP A 27 -9.74 -4.29 21.41
C ASP A 27 -8.22 -4.12 21.23
N ASP A 28 -7.69 -4.36 20.02
CA ASP A 28 -6.27 -4.19 19.72
C ASP A 28 -5.91 -2.70 19.61
N ALA A 29 -5.01 -2.24 20.48
CA ALA A 29 -4.67 -0.82 20.58
C ALA A 29 -4.00 -0.28 19.31
N ALA A 30 -3.14 -1.07 18.65
CA ALA A 30 -2.45 -0.64 17.44
C ALA A 30 -3.42 -0.53 16.26
N ALA A 31 -4.31 -1.52 16.12
CA ALA A 31 -5.35 -1.49 15.10
C ALA A 31 -6.36 -0.34 15.36
N SER A 32 -6.79 -0.15 16.60
CA SER A 32 -7.69 0.94 16.98
C SER A 32 -7.06 2.32 16.67
N GLU A 33 -5.81 2.54 17.07
CA GLU A 33 -5.08 3.79 16.79
C GLU A 33 -4.87 4.02 15.29
N LEU A 34 -4.53 2.97 14.53
CA LEU A 34 -4.42 3.06 13.08
C LEU A 34 -5.75 3.52 12.47
N ARG A 35 -6.86 2.87 12.83
CA ARG A 35 -8.19 3.21 12.29
C ARG A 35 -8.65 4.61 12.71
N ALA A 36 -8.26 5.08 13.90
CA ALA A 36 -8.48 6.47 14.33
C ALA A 36 -7.77 7.50 13.42
N SER A 37 -6.48 7.24 13.15
CA SER A 37 -5.67 8.07 12.26
C SER A 37 -6.24 8.08 10.84
N GLN A 38 -6.61 6.90 10.34
CA GLN A 38 -7.15 6.74 8.99
C GLN A 38 -8.51 7.44 8.82
N SER A 39 -9.40 7.33 9.81
CA SER A 39 -10.65 8.09 9.88
C SER A 39 -10.40 9.60 9.76
N SER A 40 -9.45 10.13 10.55
CA SER A 40 -9.12 11.55 10.56
C SER A 40 -8.54 12.03 9.22
N GLN A 41 -7.68 11.23 8.59
CA GLN A 41 -7.11 11.53 7.27
C GLN A 41 -8.18 11.55 6.17
N LEU A 42 -9.14 10.62 6.21
CA LEU A 42 -10.22 10.56 5.23
C LEU A 42 -11.17 11.74 5.36
N VAL A 43 -11.44 12.21 6.59
CA VAL A 43 -12.20 13.46 6.80
C VAL A 43 -11.45 14.65 6.22
N ALA A 44 -10.15 14.77 6.52
CA ALA A 44 -9.33 15.86 5.98
C ALA A 44 -9.29 15.82 4.44
N GLU A 45 -9.27 14.63 3.84
CA GLU A 45 -9.33 14.47 2.39
C GLU A 45 -10.70 14.87 1.82
N ALA A 46 -11.79 14.49 2.48
CA ALA A 46 -13.14 14.91 2.10
C ALA A 46 -13.29 16.44 2.17
N GLU A 47 -12.73 17.09 3.19
CA GLU A 47 -12.68 18.55 3.31
C GLU A 47 -11.81 19.19 2.22
N ARG A 48 -10.64 18.61 1.90
CA ARG A 48 -9.77 19.08 0.81
C ARG A 48 -10.50 19.09 -0.53
N LEU A 49 -11.23 18.02 -0.82
CA LEU A 49 -12.01 17.89 -2.06
C LEU A 49 -13.19 18.86 -2.14
N CYS A 50 -13.75 19.27 -1.00
CA CYS A 50 -14.77 20.29 -0.95
C CYS A 50 -14.26 21.70 -1.25
N GLY A 51 -12.95 21.91 -1.12
CA GLY A 51 -12.33 23.22 -1.23
C GLY A 51 -12.69 24.15 -0.07
N THR A 52 -12.20 25.38 -0.15
CA THR A 52 -12.43 26.42 0.85
C THR A 52 -13.08 27.66 0.23
N ASP A 53 -13.82 28.39 1.05
CA ASP A 53 -14.38 29.69 0.71
C ASP A 53 -13.31 30.81 0.76
N ASP A 54 -13.73 32.05 0.46
CA ASP A 54 -12.87 33.24 0.48
C ASP A 54 -12.26 33.55 1.87
N THR A 55 -12.74 32.89 2.93
CA THR A 55 -12.23 33.01 4.30
C THR A 55 -11.31 31.84 4.69
N GLY A 56 -11.06 30.92 3.76
CA GLY A 56 -10.22 29.74 3.96
C GLY A 56 -10.93 28.62 4.73
N ARG A 57 -12.27 28.61 4.82
CA ARG A 57 -13.04 27.60 5.54
C ARG A 57 -13.80 26.68 4.58
N PRO A 58 -13.97 25.38 4.89
CA PRO A 58 -14.82 24.53 4.08
C PRO A 58 -16.28 25.00 4.16
N PRO A 59 -17.06 24.86 3.07
CA PRO A 59 -18.49 25.14 3.08
C PRO A 59 -19.21 24.32 4.17
N SER A 60 -20.22 24.91 4.81
CA SER A 60 -20.97 24.22 5.88
C SER A 60 -21.69 22.95 5.40
N SER A 61 -21.99 22.84 4.10
CA SER A 61 -22.52 21.64 3.45
C SER A 61 -21.52 20.47 3.34
N CYS A 62 -20.24 20.75 3.58
CA CYS A 62 -19.15 19.79 3.65
C CYS A 62 -18.65 19.55 5.08
N ASN A 63 -19.22 20.23 6.07
CA ASN A 63 -18.89 19.96 7.47
C ASN A 63 -19.57 18.63 7.87
N VAL A 64 -18.80 17.56 7.94
CA VAL A 64 -19.28 16.22 8.28
C VAL A 64 -18.82 15.90 9.69
N ASP A 65 -19.68 16.20 10.66
CA ASP A 65 -19.50 15.72 12.02
C ASP A 65 -20.04 14.28 12.13
N TYR A 66 -19.30 13.42 12.81
CA TYR A 66 -19.71 12.06 13.14
C TYR A 66 -20.80 12.02 14.21
N ALA A 67 -20.94 13.10 14.99
CA ALA A 67 -21.72 13.13 16.22
C ALA A 67 -23.23 12.86 16.06
N ASP A 68 -23.80 13.07 14.87
CA ASP A 68 -25.25 13.02 14.64
C ASP A 68 -25.73 11.85 13.75
N GLY A 69 -24.83 10.96 13.32
CA GLY A 69 -25.16 9.83 12.44
C GLY A 69 -24.83 8.47 13.06
N ASP A 70 -25.69 7.48 12.82
CA ASP A 70 -25.39 6.08 13.16
C ASP A 70 -24.13 5.64 12.38
N LEU A 71 -23.09 5.24 13.12
CA LEU A 71 -21.92 4.58 12.54
C LEU A 71 -22.31 3.20 12.02
N PRO A 72 -21.65 2.69 10.96
CA PRO A 72 -21.79 1.29 10.56
C PRO A 72 -21.32 0.36 11.69
N ALA A 73 -21.61 -0.94 11.55
CA ALA A 73 -21.01 -1.93 12.44
C ALA A 73 -19.48 -1.92 12.25
N GLY A 74 -18.74 -1.80 13.35
CA GLY A 74 -17.28 -1.99 13.33
C GLY A 74 -16.91 -3.46 13.17
N SER A 75 -15.67 -3.71 12.77
CA SER A 75 -15.14 -5.08 12.68
C SER A 75 -15.07 -5.77 14.05
N ALA A 76 -15.25 -7.09 14.06
CA ALA A 76 -15.24 -7.88 15.28
C ALA A 76 -13.84 -8.09 15.87
N ASP A 77 -12.82 -8.15 15.00
CA ASP A 77 -11.41 -8.33 15.34
C ASP A 77 -10.52 -7.76 14.21
N VAL A 78 -9.21 -7.85 14.41
CA VAL A 78 -8.20 -7.31 13.47
C VAL A 78 -8.25 -8.00 12.11
N ASP A 79 -8.46 -9.32 12.07
CA ASP A 79 -8.49 -10.07 10.82
C ASP A 79 -9.73 -9.69 9.98
N ALA A 80 -10.89 -9.59 10.63
CA ALA A 80 -12.11 -9.09 10.00
C ALA A 80 -11.97 -7.64 9.50
N MET A 81 -11.25 -6.80 10.24
CA MET A 81 -10.95 -5.43 9.81
C MET A 81 -10.07 -5.40 8.57
N ILE A 82 -9.01 -6.21 8.53
CA ILE A 82 -8.09 -6.30 7.39
C ILE A 82 -8.85 -6.70 6.12
N ASP A 83 -9.67 -7.75 6.20
CA ASP A 83 -10.46 -8.22 5.07
C ASP A 83 -11.48 -7.17 4.60
N GLN A 84 -12.12 -6.49 5.55
CA GLN A 84 -13.07 -5.44 5.26
C GLN A 84 -12.41 -4.24 4.58
N VAL A 85 -11.28 -3.75 5.08
CA VAL A 85 -10.57 -2.59 4.52
C VAL A 85 -10.07 -2.89 3.11
N ARG A 86 -9.53 -4.10 2.88
CA ARG A 86 -9.12 -4.54 1.54
C ARG A 86 -10.29 -4.56 0.57
N ALA A 87 -11.38 -5.24 0.94
CA ALA A 87 -12.56 -5.36 0.09
C ALA A 87 -13.18 -3.98 -0.22
N ALA A 88 -13.29 -3.11 0.78
CA ALA A 88 -13.80 -1.76 0.62
C ALA A 88 -12.92 -0.91 -0.30
N THR A 89 -11.59 -1.00 -0.16
CA THR A 89 -10.63 -0.29 -1.01
C THR A 89 -10.73 -0.72 -2.47
N VAL A 90 -10.78 -2.03 -2.72
CA VAL A 90 -10.90 -2.58 -4.07
C VAL A 90 -12.22 -2.16 -4.73
N ALA A 91 -13.32 -2.17 -3.98
CA ALA A 91 -14.63 -1.76 -4.46
C ALA A 91 -14.74 -0.24 -4.72
N ALA A 92 -14.16 0.58 -3.83
CA ALA A 92 -14.25 2.04 -3.90
C ALA A 92 -13.32 2.66 -4.94
N ALA A 93 -12.18 2.04 -5.26
CA ALA A 93 -11.13 2.67 -6.05
C ALA A 93 -11.56 3.12 -7.47
N GLY A 94 -12.60 2.53 -8.07
CA GLY A 94 -13.17 3.01 -9.34
C GLY A 94 -14.13 4.21 -9.23
N GLN A 95 -14.49 4.58 -8.01
CA GLN A 95 -15.48 5.62 -7.67
C GLN A 95 -14.85 6.81 -6.93
N LEU A 96 -13.64 6.62 -6.40
CA LEU A 96 -12.87 7.67 -5.75
C LEU A 96 -12.33 8.69 -6.78
N PRO A 97 -12.20 9.97 -6.38
CA PRO A 97 -11.37 10.92 -7.12
C PRO A 97 -9.94 10.38 -7.26
N GLU A 98 -9.33 10.60 -8.42
CA GLU A 98 -7.99 10.06 -8.76
C GLU A 98 -6.94 10.44 -7.70
N ASP A 99 -6.95 11.71 -7.26
CA ASP A 99 -6.04 12.23 -6.23
C ASP A 99 -6.20 11.58 -4.85
N SER A 100 -7.31 10.87 -4.59
CA SER A 100 -7.62 10.25 -3.30
C SER A 100 -7.33 8.75 -3.28
N VAL A 101 -7.10 8.12 -4.44
CA VAL A 101 -6.86 6.67 -4.54
C VAL A 101 -5.61 6.26 -3.76
N ASP A 102 -4.53 7.04 -3.88
CA ASP A 102 -3.25 6.77 -3.21
C ASP A 102 -3.39 6.74 -1.67
N LEU A 103 -4.18 7.66 -1.11
CA LEU A 103 -4.47 7.69 0.33
C LEU A 103 -5.19 6.40 0.76
N VAL A 104 -6.31 6.08 0.10
CA VAL A 104 -7.13 4.92 0.50
C VAL A 104 -6.37 3.61 0.33
N VAL A 105 -5.61 3.47 -0.74
CA VAL A 105 -4.77 2.28 -0.97
C VAL A 105 -3.65 2.18 0.06
N SER A 106 -2.98 3.28 0.39
CA SER A 106 -1.95 3.28 1.45
C SER A 106 -2.52 2.87 2.81
N GLN A 107 -3.74 3.33 3.14
CA GLN A 107 -4.41 2.91 4.36
C GLN A 107 -4.74 1.41 4.38
N ALA A 108 -5.11 0.84 3.24
CA ALA A 108 -5.32 -0.60 3.12
C ALA A 108 -4.03 -1.39 3.31
N ILE A 109 -2.93 -0.92 2.73
CA ILE A 109 -1.61 -1.54 2.88
C ILE A 109 -1.18 -1.53 4.36
N ASP A 110 -1.31 -0.39 5.04
CA ASP A 110 -0.97 -0.28 6.47
C ASP A 110 -1.84 -1.20 7.34
N ALA A 111 -3.13 -1.33 7.02
CA ALA A 111 -4.04 -2.23 7.75
C ALA A 111 -3.61 -3.69 7.57
N VAL A 112 -3.34 -4.12 6.33
CA VAL A 112 -2.86 -5.48 6.04
C VAL A 112 -1.51 -5.76 6.71
N ALA A 113 -0.65 -4.75 6.80
CA ALA A 113 0.66 -4.87 7.42
C ALA A 113 0.62 -5.04 8.95
N LEU A 114 -0.55 -4.94 9.61
CA LEU A 114 -0.67 -5.23 11.04
C LEU A 114 -0.48 -6.72 11.37
N ALA A 115 -0.88 -7.61 10.47
CA ALA A 115 -0.77 -9.06 10.64
C ALA A 115 0.34 -9.66 9.73
N PRO A 116 0.82 -10.88 10.00
CA PRO A 116 1.61 -11.63 9.03
C PRO A 116 0.86 -11.75 7.70
N VAL A 117 1.57 -11.50 6.60
CA VAL A 117 0.99 -11.53 5.25
C VAL A 117 1.55 -12.71 4.49
N ASP A 118 0.67 -13.64 4.12
CA ASP A 118 1.03 -14.75 3.24
C ASP A 118 1.02 -14.30 1.78
N VAL A 119 2.07 -14.68 1.04
CA VAL A 119 2.13 -14.45 -0.41
C VAL A 119 1.34 -15.56 -1.10
N GLU A 120 0.10 -15.26 -1.45
CA GLU A 120 -0.79 -16.17 -2.18
C GLU A 120 -0.57 -16.11 -3.70
N SER A 121 -1.26 -17.01 -4.43
CA SER A 121 -1.32 -16.96 -5.89
C SER A 121 -1.95 -15.65 -6.37
N ILE A 122 -1.31 -15.03 -7.35
CA ILE A 122 -1.79 -13.82 -8.02
C ILE A 122 -2.46 -14.25 -9.33
N ALA A 123 -3.65 -13.70 -9.61
CA ALA A 123 -4.33 -13.90 -10.89
C ALA A 123 -4.09 -12.68 -11.81
N LEU A 124 -3.51 -12.92 -12.98
CA LEU A 124 -3.21 -11.89 -13.99
C LEU A 124 -3.71 -12.24 -15.40
N ASP A 125 -4.38 -13.38 -15.58
CA ASP A 125 -4.69 -13.94 -16.91
C ASP A 125 -5.50 -12.99 -17.80
N ASP A 126 -6.42 -12.23 -17.20
CA ASP A 126 -7.29 -11.26 -17.88
C ASP A 126 -6.97 -9.79 -17.52
N ALA A 127 -5.81 -9.55 -16.88
CA ALA A 127 -5.43 -8.22 -16.43
C ALA A 127 -5.18 -7.27 -17.62
N PRO A 128 -5.57 -5.98 -17.53
CA PRO A 128 -5.22 -4.96 -18.51
C PRO A 128 -3.71 -4.86 -18.72
N ALA A 129 -3.29 -4.47 -19.92
CA ALA A 129 -1.87 -4.34 -20.27
C ALA A 129 -1.06 -3.48 -19.29
N ALA A 130 -1.66 -2.40 -18.77
CA ALA A 130 -1.01 -1.53 -17.78
C ALA A 130 -0.69 -2.25 -16.46
N ASP A 131 -1.55 -3.17 -16.03
CA ASP A 131 -1.35 -3.95 -14.81
C ASP A 131 -0.34 -5.07 -15.02
N LEU A 132 -0.35 -5.70 -16.19
CA LEU A 132 0.70 -6.65 -16.60
C LEU A 132 2.07 -5.99 -16.65
N ASP A 133 2.17 -4.78 -17.21
CA ASP A 133 3.41 -4.02 -17.26
C ASP A 133 3.87 -3.61 -15.85
N SER A 134 2.95 -3.20 -14.98
CA SER A 134 3.20 -2.93 -13.57
C SER A 134 3.77 -4.16 -12.84
N ALA A 135 3.17 -5.34 -13.01
CA ALA A 135 3.66 -6.59 -12.42
C ALA A 135 5.04 -6.99 -12.95
N ARG A 136 5.30 -6.81 -14.25
CA ARG A 136 6.63 -7.05 -14.85
C ARG A 136 7.69 -6.09 -14.31
N ASP A 137 7.34 -4.82 -14.15
CA ASP A 137 8.25 -3.81 -13.60
C ASP A 137 8.58 -4.10 -12.13
N LEU A 138 7.61 -4.52 -11.32
CA LEU A 138 7.85 -4.97 -9.95
C LEU A 138 8.76 -6.20 -9.91
N LEU A 139 8.58 -7.18 -10.79
CA LEU A 139 9.48 -8.34 -10.86
C LEU A 139 10.92 -7.91 -11.19
N ARG A 140 11.11 -6.98 -12.13
CA ARG A 140 12.43 -6.42 -12.44
C ARG A 140 13.05 -5.71 -11.23
N ARG A 141 12.24 -4.97 -10.46
CA ARG A 141 12.69 -4.26 -9.25
C ARG A 141 13.07 -5.21 -8.13
N GLU A 142 12.36 -6.32 -7.95
CA GLU A 142 12.75 -7.36 -6.99
C GLU A 142 14.11 -7.99 -7.38
N TYR A 143 14.35 -8.26 -8.67
CA TYR A 143 15.68 -8.70 -9.10
C TYR A 143 16.77 -7.66 -8.86
N ALA A 144 16.46 -6.37 -9.04
CA ALA A 144 17.38 -5.28 -8.76
C ALA A 144 17.69 -5.17 -7.25
N LEU A 145 16.68 -5.36 -6.38
CA LEU A 145 16.87 -5.43 -4.94
C LEU A 145 17.83 -6.58 -4.59
N GLU A 146 17.56 -7.80 -5.08
CA GLU A 146 18.39 -8.98 -4.79
C GLU A 146 19.86 -8.74 -5.17
N TYR A 147 20.10 -8.15 -6.34
CA TYR A 147 21.44 -7.76 -6.75
C TYR A 147 22.08 -6.74 -5.80
N GLY A 148 21.35 -5.69 -5.45
CA GLY A 148 21.84 -4.61 -4.59
C GLY A 148 22.14 -5.07 -3.15
N ILE A 149 21.28 -5.90 -2.55
CA ILE A 149 21.54 -6.47 -1.22
C ILE A 149 22.65 -7.52 -1.28
N GLY A 150 22.79 -8.23 -2.41
CA GLY A 150 23.92 -9.12 -2.68
C GLY A 150 25.26 -8.38 -2.63
N LEU A 151 25.35 -7.19 -3.24
CA LEU A 151 26.54 -6.34 -3.17
C LEU A 151 26.85 -5.90 -1.72
N ALA A 152 25.82 -5.57 -0.94
CA ALA A 152 25.99 -5.12 0.44
C ALA A 152 26.61 -6.19 1.36
N THR A 153 26.42 -7.49 1.06
CA THR A 153 26.95 -8.59 1.89
C THR A 153 28.46 -8.56 2.08
N ALA A 154 29.22 -8.04 1.11
CA ALA A 154 30.68 -7.96 1.20
C ALA A 154 31.20 -7.03 2.31
N TRP A 155 30.34 -6.11 2.77
CA TRP A 155 30.67 -5.08 3.76
C TRP A 155 29.81 -5.18 5.02
N ALA A 156 28.90 -6.15 5.08
CA ALA A 156 27.91 -6.28 6.15
C ALA A 156 28.54 -6.86 7.44
N ASP A 157 28.06 -6.35 8.58
CA ASP A 157 28.22 -7.03 9.87
C ASP A 157 27.12 -8.09 10.08
N ASP A 158 27.23 -8.87 11.16
CA ASP A 158 26.32 -9.98 11.45
C ASP A 158 24.85 -9.54 11.54
N ALA A 159 24.59 -8.34 12.06
CA ALA A 159 23.24 -7.81 12.18
C ALA A 159 22.66 -7.45 10.80
N LEU A 160 23.48 -6.82 9.94
CA LEU A 160 23.08 -6.52 8.57
C LEU A 160 22.92 -7.80 7.72
N LEU A 161 23.76 -8.82 7.92
CA LEU A 161 23.60 -10.10 7.23
C LEU A 161 22.26 -10.76 7.56
N ALA A 162 21.87 -10.79 8.85
CA ALA A 162 20.56 -11.30 9.25
C ALA A 162 19.40 -10.52 8.60
N ARG A 163 19.50 -9.18 8.56
CA ARG A 163 18.52 -8.31 7.87
C ARG A 163 18.45 -8.63 6.37
N ILE A 164 19.60 -8.81 5.71
CA ILE A 164 19.67 -9.15 4.27
C ILE A 164 19.02 -10.51 4.01
N ASP A 165 19.23 -11.50 4.88
CA ASP A 165 18.64 -12.83 4.71
C ASP A 165 17.10 -12.80 4.87
N ASP A 166 16.58 -11.98 5.78
CA ASP A 166 15.14 -11.75 5.93
C ASP A 166 14.56 -11.08 4.67
N LEU A 167 15.20 -10.03 4.18
CA LEU A 167 14.80 -9.32 2.96
C LEU A 167 14.84 -10.21 1.73
N ARG A 168 15.88 -11.03 1.59
CA ARG A 168 16.01 -12.00 0.50
C ARG A 168 14.86 -12.99 0.52
N ARG A 169 14.56 -13.60 1.67
CA ARG A 169 13.42 -14.55 1.78
C ARG A 169 12.09 -13.89 1.43
N ALA A 170 11.86 -12.66 1.87
CA ALA A 170 10.64 -11.91 1.54
C ALA A 170 10.56 -11.56 0.04
N SER A 171 11.68 -11.15 -0.57
CA SER A 171 11.76 -10.87 -2.01
C SER A 171 11.55 -12.14 -2.84
N ASP A 172 12.18 -13.26 -2.46
CA ASP A 172 12.04 -14.55 -3.13
C ASP A 172 10.57 -14.98 -3.23
N ALA A 173 9.82 -14.90 -2.13
CA ALA A 173 8.39 -15.22 -2.10
C ALA A 173 7.59 -14.35 -3.09
N ARG A 174 7.84 -13.04 -3.12
CA ARG A 174 7.16 -12.14 -4.08
C ARG A 174 7.57 -12.42 -5.52
N ARG A 175 8.85 -12.70 -5.78
CA ARG A 175 9.36 -13.06 -7.12
C ARG A 175 8.76 -14.36 -7.63
N GLU A 176 8.66 -15.38 -6.79
CA GLU A 176 8.04 -16.66 -7.14
C GLU A 176 6.57 -16.46 -7.51
N ALA A 177 5.81 -15.72 -6.71
CA ALA A 177 4.41 -15.43 -6.99
C ALA A 177 4.21 -14.63 -8.28
N LEU A 178 4.99 -13.55 -8.48
CA LEU A 178 4.95 -12.76 -9.72
C LEU A 178 5.35 -13.58 -10.95
N THR A 179 6.39 -14.40 -10.83
CA THR A 179 6.84 -15.28 -11.92
C THR A 179 5.74 -16.26 -12.33
N ALA A 180 5.11 -16.92 -11.34
CA ALA A 180 4.03 -17.86 -11.59
C ALA A 180 2.82 -17.18 -12.24
N ALA A 181 2.47 -15.97 -11.80
CA ALA A 181 1.34 -15.22 -12.33
C ALA A 181 1.58 -14.66 -13.75
N LEU A 182 2.83 -14.32 -14.09
CA LEU A 182 3.18 -13.81 -15.42
C LEU A 182 3.40 -14.93 -16.45
N GLN A 183 3.66 -16.17 -16.02
CA GLN A 183 3.91 -17.31 -16.93
C GLN A 183 2.82 -17.50 -18.01
N PRO A 184 1.52 -17.49 -17.69
CA PRO A 184 0.45 -17.63 -18.68
C PRO A 184 0.43 -16.52 -19.73
N THR A 185 0.97 -15.34 -19.39
CA THR A 185 0.99 -14.17 -20.30
C THR A 185 2.05 -14.29 -21.40
N GLY A 186 2.98 -15.25 -21.28
CA GLY A 186 4.05 -15.50 -22.25
C GLY A 186 5.26 -14.56 -22.15
N GLU A 187 5.19 -13.52 -21.33
CA GLU A 187 6.30 -12.58 -21.11
C GLU A 187 6.63 -12.48 -19.61
N VAL A 188 7.71 -13.17 -19.22
CA VAL A 188 8.24 -13.17 -17.86
C VAL A 188 9.65 -12.58 -17.87
N PRO A 189 9.86 -11.38 -17.29
CA PRO A 189 11.17 -10.78 -17.13
C PRO A 189 12.18 -11.74 -16.51
N GLN A 190 13.40 -11.75 -17.04
CA GLN A 190 14.53 -12.48 -16.46
C GLN A 190 15.46 -11.50 -15.75
N PRO A 191 16.22 -11.93 -14.73
CA PRO A 191 17.20 -11.09 -14.09
C PRO A 191 18.29 -10.66 -15.10
N LEU A 192 18.67 -9.38 -15.05
CA LEU A 192 19.80 -8.85 -15.83
C LEU A 192 21.14 -9.31 -15.24
N ALA A 193 22.18 -9.29 -16.07
CA ALA A 193 23.54 -9.60 -15.64
C ALA A 193 24.14 -8.55 -14.67
N GLY A 194 23.56 -7.35 -14.64
CA GLY A 194 23.97 -6.26 -13.74
C GLY A 194 22.90 -5.17 -13.69
N TYR A 195 22.94 -4.40 -12.60
CA TYR A 195 22.04 -3.28 -12.33
C TYR A 195 22.86 -2.04 -11.97
N GLU A 196 22.41 -0.88 -12.44
CA GLU A 196 23.02 0.39 -12.09
C GLU A 196 22.60 0.80 -10.68
N LEU A 197 23.60 1.14 -9.87
CA LEU A 197 23.41 1.83 -8.59
C LEU A 197 23.85 3.27 -8.79
N SER A 198 23.21 4.22 -8.10
CA SER A 198 23.69 5.60 -8.09
C SER A 198 25.16 5.67 -7.62
N GLU A 199 25.92 6.69 -8.04
CA GLU A 199 27.37 6.75 -7.77
C GLU A 199 27.72 6.77 -6.26
N SER A 200 26.78 7.18 -5.40
CA SER A 200 26.87 7.08 -3.93
C SER A 200 26.41 5.74 -3.35
N GLY A 201 26.16 4.76 -4.22
CA GLY A 201 25.51 3.48 -3.92
C GLY A 201 26.44 2.30 -3.74
N THR A 202 27.75 2.42 -4.03
CA THR A 202 28.70 1.33 -3.74
C THR A 202 29.18 1.44 -2.29
N PRO A 203 28.90 0.44 -1.44
CA PRO A 203 29.31 0.46 -0.05
C PRO A 203 30.82 0.23 0.08
N THR A 204 31.42 0.83 1.11
CA THR A 204 32.86 0.72 1.44
C THR A 204 33.10 0.32 2.89
N ASP A 205 32.03 0.22 3.68
CA ASP A 205 32.01 -0.16 5.09
C ASP A 205 30.60 -0.62 5.49
N SER A 206 30.44 -1.13 6.71
CA SER A 206 29.13 -1.62 7.19
C SER A 206 28.05 -0.52 7.23
N ALA A 207 28.42 0.71 7.58
CA ALA A 207 27.47 1.82 7.68
C ALA A 207 26.87 2.20 6.31
N SER A 208 27.72 2.30 5.29
CA SER A 208 27.31 2.55 3.90
C SER A 208 26.54 1.37 3.30
N ALA A 209 26.86 0.13 3.68
CA ALA A 209 26.09 -1.05 3.29
C ALA A 209 24.68 -1.06 3.90
N ALA A 210 24.55 -0.76 5.20
CA ALA A 210 23.25 -0.65 5.86
C ALA A 210 22.40 0.45 5.24
N ALA A 211 23.00 1.62 4.94
CA ALA A 211 22.31 2.71 4.27
C ALA A 211 21.87 2.35 2.85
N LEU A 212 22.67 1.56 2.10
CA LEU A 212 22.26 1.04 0.80
C LEU A 212 21.05 0.12 0.92
N VAL A 213 21.10 -0.89 1.78
CA VAL A 213 20.01 -1.86 1.98
C VAL A 213 18.72 -1.15 2.40
N GLN A 214 18.81 -0.18 3.32
CA GLN A 214 17.66 0.61 3.75
C GLN A 214 17.02 1.40 2.59
N ARG A 215 17.84 2.07 1.76
CA ARG A 215 17.33 2.82 0.61
C ARG A 215 16.68 1.90 -0.42
N LEU A 216 17.34 0.80 -0.78
CA LEU A 216 16.80 -0.14 -1.75
C LEU A 216 15.46 -0.74 -1.30
N ASN A 217 15.34 -1.08 -0.01
CA ASN A 217 14.08 -1.59 0.53
C ASN A 217 13.00 -0.50 0.54
N ALA A 218 13.33 0.73 0.98
CA ALA A 218 12.38 1.84 0.99
C ALA A 218 11.88 2.17 -0.42
N ASP A 219 12.79 2.23 -1.39
CA ASP A 219 12.45 2.45 -2.79
C ASP A 219 11.53 1.34 -3.31
N LEU A 220 11.83 0.06 -3.01
CA LEU A 220 10.97 -1.06 -3.42
C LEU A 220 9.57 -0.97 -2.80
N VAL A 221 9.47 -0.67 -1.49
CA VAL A 221 8.18 -0.48 -0.81
C VAL A 221 7.38 0.63 -1.47
N THR A 222 7.99 1.79 -1.76
CA THR A 222 7.33 2.88 -2.48
C THR A 222 6.78 2.44 -3.84
N GLN A 223 7.53 1.61 -4.58
CA GLN A 223 7.08 1.13 -5.89
C GLN A 223 5.91 0.16 -5.79
N TRP A 224 5.87 -0.67 -4.75
CA TRP A 224 4.72 -1.52 -4.46
C TRP A 224 3.46 -0.71 -4.11
N HIS A 225 3.58 0.34 -3.29
CA HIS A 225 2.47 1.25 -3.02
C HIS A 225 1.93 1.89 -4.30
N HIS A 226 2.83 2.41 -5.15
CA HIS A 226 2.44 3.01 -6.43
C HIS A 226 1.77 2.00 -7.37
N ALA A 227 2.25 0.76 -7.43
CA ALA A 227 1.63 -0.29 -8.23
C ALA A 227 0.21 -0.61 -7.75
N ALA A 228 0.00 -0.68 -6.43
CA ALA A 228 -1.31 -0.90 -5.84
C ALA A 228 -2.28 0.27 -6.12
N ALA A 229 -1.81 1.51 -5.96
CA ALA A 229 -2.62 2.71 -6.23
C ALA A 229 -2.95 2.87 -7.73
N GLY A 230 -1.99 2.53 -8.60
CA GLY A 230 -2.11 2.64 -10.05
C GLY A 230 -2.89 1.51 -10.73
N ALA A 231 -3.12 0.39 -10.03
CA ALA A 231 -3.79 -0.78 -10.56
C ALA A 231 -5.15 -0.44 -11.18
N LYS A 232 -5.49 -1.04 -12.33
CA LYS A 232 -6.77 -0.84 -13.02
C LYS A 232 -7.75 -1.97 -12.77
N ASP A 233 -7.24 -3.19 -12.65
CA ASP A 233 -7.96 -4.40 -12.31
C ASP A 233 -8.12 -4.57 -10.79
N ALA A 234 -9.28 -5.09 -10.38
CA ALA A 234 -9.62 -5.28 -8.98
C ALA A 234 -8.81 -6.42 -8.32
N GLN A 235 -8.57 -7.53 -9.03
CA GLN A 235 -7.76 -8.65 -8.56
C GLN A 235 -6.30 -8.24 -8.45
N TRP A 236 -5.77 -7.51 -9.43
CA TRP A 236 -4.41 -6.99 -9.34
C TRP A 236 -4.26 -5.98 -8.21
N ARG A 237 -5.21 -5.05 -8.02
CA ARG A 237 -5.18 -4.11 -6.91
C ARG A 237 -5.14 -4.83 -5.56
N ASP A 238 -5.99 -5.83 -5.38
CA ASP A 238 -6.02 -6.61 -4.15
C ASP A 238 -4.70 -7.35 -3.88
N ALA A 239 -4.14 -7.99 -4.92
CA ALA A 239 -2.86 -8.67 -4.81
C ALA A 239 -1.72 -7.68 -4.53
N ALA A 240 -1.68 -6.55 -5.22
CA ALA A 240 -0.66 -5.52 -5.05
C ALA A 240 -0.71 -4.89 -3.64
N ILE A 241 -1.90 -4.68 -3.06
CA ILE A 241 -2.04 -4.24 -1.65
C ILE A 241 -1.36 -5.24 -0.70
N ARG A 242 -1.63 -6.54 -0.87
CA ARG A 242 -1.02 -7.58 -0.01
C ARG A 242 0.49 -7.68 -0.20
N LEU A 243 0.96 -7.64 -1.44
CA LEU A 243 2.39 -7.72 -1.75
C LEU A 243 3.15 -6.47 -1.25
N ALA A 244 2.52 -5.30 -1.29
CA ALA A 244 3.04 -4.08 -0.70
C ALA A 244 3.14 -4.19 0.82
N ALA A 245 2.10 -4.68 1.49
CA ALA A 245 2.12 -4.90 2.93
C ALA A 245 3.18 -5.94 3.34
N HIS A 246 3.34 -7.00 2.55
CA HIS A 246 4.41 -7.98 2.73
C HIS A 246 5.80 -7.36 2.56
N ALA A 247 5.99 -6.44 1.60
CA ALA A 247 7.23 -5.71 1.41
C ALA A 247 7.52 -4.72 2.56
N GLN A 248 6.51 -4.02 3.08
CA GLN A 248 6.63 -3.07 4.19
C GLN A 248 7.05 -3.74 5.51
N ARG A 249 6.57 -4.97 5.76
CA ARG A 249 6.97 -5.77 6.92
C ARG A 249 8.36 -6.42 6.79
N GLY A 250 8.79 -6.62 5.54
CA GLY A 250 10.02 -7.30 5.14
C GLY A 250 11.28 -6.52 5.42
#